data_AF-A0A2B7ZVB7-F1
#
_entry.id   AF-A0A2B7ZVB7-F1
#
_cell.length_a   1.000
_cell.length_b   1.000
_cell.length_c   1.000
_cell.angle_alpha   90.00
_cell.angle_beta   90.00
_cell.angle_gamma   90.00
#
_symmetry.space_group_name_H-M   'P 1'
#
loop_
_entity.id
_entity.type
_entity.pdbx_description
1 polymer ?
#
loop_
_entity_poly.entity_id
_entity_poly.type
_entity_poly.pdbx_seq_one_letter_code
_entity_poly.pdbx_strand_id
1 'polypeptide(L)'
;MSCIILCVTVVSLSSSILTLTLIACDRFFGIVFALKARLTERRSWTFIFVVWVVSFAAAAPLLFYRKQFVRAWLNHTEVWCGESWPYVEILDPSTNQTTTEFRSKTIYYVLLSFILYWIPMVVLSLAYTAIVYKLWMHKTPGEGMVEAPVRVRVKRKVCKRRKHVVMTLYAFM
;
A
#
# COMPACT_ATOMS: atom_id res chain seq x y z
N MET A 1 23.13 16.21 9.09
CA MET A 1 22.45 15.13 9.88
C MET A 1 20.98 14.95 9.50
N SER A 2 20.26 15.98 9.08
CA SER A 2 18.82 15.92 8.80
C SER A 2 18.42 15.01 7.63
N CYS A 3 19.25 14.87 6.58
CA CYS A 3 18.92 14.02 5.42
C CYS A 3 18.90 12.51 5.76
N ILE A 4 19.83 12.04 6.59
CA ILE A 4 19.92 10.62 6.95
C ILE A 4 18.69 10.20 7.75
N ILE A 5 18.25 11.05 8.69
CA ILE A 5 17.04 10.82 9.48
C ILE A 5 15.83 10.65 8.57
N LEU A 6 15.66 11.54 7.59
CA LEU A 6 14.55 11.47 6.62
C LEU A 6 14.60 10.21 5.75
N CYS A 7 15.78 9.67 5.46
CA CYS A 7 15.91 8.43 4.70
C CYS A 7 15.55 7.21 5.56
N VAL A 8 16.04 7.17 6.80
CA VAL A 8 15.76 6.08 7.75
C VAL A 8 14.27 6.01 8.07
N THR A 9 13.58 7.15 8.26
CA THR A 9 12.13 7.14 8.48
C THR A 9 11.37 6.57 7.30
N VAL A 10 11.74 6.89 6.06
CA VAL A 10 11.08 6.32 4.88
C VAL A 10 11.30 4.81 4.77
N VAL A 11 12.53 4.32 5.03
CA VAL A 11 12.81 2.87 5.07
C VAL A 11 11.94 2.19 6.14
N SER A 12 11.91 2.72 7.36
CA SER A 12 11.17 2.14 8.48
C SER A 12 9.65 2.16 8.27
N LEU A 13 9.11 3.23 7.70
CA LEU A 13 7.67 3.32 7.39
C LEU A 13 7.30 2.35 6.27
N SER A 14 8.09 2.31 5.19
CA SER A 14 7.83 1.39 4.08
C SER A 14 7.90 -0.07 4.52
N SER A 15 8.91 -0.46 5.30
CA SER A 15 9.05 -1.84 5.79
C SER A 15 7.90 -2.23 6.69
N SER A 16 7.45 -1.33 7.56
CA SER A 16 6.30 -1.56 8.44
C SER A 16 5.01 -1.80 7.66
N ILE A 17 4.69 -0.93 6.69
CA ILE A 17 3.47 -1.04 5.87
C ILE A 17 3.51 -2.32 5.02
N LEU A 18 4.64 -2.60 4.37
CA LEU A 18 4.81 -3.80 3.54
C LEU A 18 4.70 -5.07 4.38
N THR A 19 5.29 -5.09 5.58
CA THR A 19 5.19 -6.24 6.51
C THR A 19 3.74 -6.47 6.93
N LEU A 20 3.01 -5.42 7.33
CA LEU A 20 1.60 -5.52 7.71
C LEU A 20 0.74 -6.03 6.55
N THR A 21 0.97 -5.50 5.35
CA THR A 21 0.29 -5.92 4.12
C THR A 21 0.56 -7.39 3.82
N LEU A 22 1.79 -7.85 3.99
CA LEU A 22 2.18 -9.21 3.71
C LEU A 22 1.57 -10.20 4.72
N ILE A 23 1.52 -9.84 5.99
CA ILE A 23 0.82 -10.61 7.03
C ILE A 23 -0.67 -10.71 6.68
N ALA A 24 -1.30 -9.61 6.26
CA ALA A 24 -2.69 -9.60 5.83
C ALA A 24 -2.92 -10.47 4.58
N CYS A 25 -2.01 -10.42 3.61
CA CYS A 25 -2.00 -11.30 2.44
C CYS A 25 -1.95 -12.77 2.83
N ASP A 26 -1.00 -13.17 3.67
CA ASP A 26 -0.86 -14.56 4.14
C ASP A 26 -2.15 -15.06 4.79
N ARG A 27 -2.75 -14.24 5.66
CA ARG A 27 -4.05 -14.54 6.28
C ARG A 27 -5.17 -14.64 5.25
N PHE A 28 -5.23 -13.74 4.28
CA PHE A 28 -6.23 -13.78 3.22
C PHE A 28 -6.13 -15.07 2.39
N PHE A 29 -4.93 -15.45 1.93
CA PHE A 29 -4.73 -16.69 1.19
C PHE A 29 -5.06 -17.93 2.03
N GLY A 30 -4.67 -17.94 3.31
CA GLY A 30 -5.03 -19.02 4.23
C GLY A 30 -6.54 -19.18 4.43
N ILE A 31 -7.29 -18.07 4.48
CA ILE A 31 -8.75 -18.06 4.66
C ILE A 31 -9.48 -18.43 3.37
N VAL A 32 -9.09 -17.86 2.24
CA VAL A 32 -9.79 -18.02 0.95
C VAL A 32 -9.46 -19.34 0.29
N PHE A 33 -8.18 -19.69 0.23
CA PHE A 33 -7.73 -20.88 -0.49
C PHE A 33 -7.62 -22.13 0.40
N ALA A 34 -7.90 -22.02 1.71
CA ALA A 34 -7.67 -23.10 2.68
C ALA A 34 -6.33 -23.82 2.45
N LEU A 35 -5.34 -23.07 1.94
CA LEU A 35 -4.12 -23.62 1.39
C LEU A 35 -3.31 -24.07 2.60
N LYS A 36 -3.37 -25.39 2.88
CA LYS A 36 -2.76 -26.08 4.02
C LYS A 36 -1.53 -25.32 4.54
N ALA A 37 -1.59 -24.90 5.80
CA ALA A 37 -0.60 -24.12 6.55
C ALA A 37 0.87 -24.66 6.53
N ARG A 38 1.14 -25.74 5.79
CA ARG A 38 2.43 -26.43 5.65
C ARG A 38 3.34 -25.82 4.57
N LEU A 39 2.81 -24.98 3.67
CA LEU A 39 3.60 -24.30 2.64
C LEU A 39 4.13 -22.92 3.07
N THR A 40 3.72 -22.42 4.24
CA THR A 40 4.07 -21.07 4.74
C THR A 40 5.50 -20.97 5.28
N GLU A 41 6.05 -22.04 5.87
CA GLU A 41 7.33 -21.94 6.61
C GLU A 41 8.54 -21.62 5.71
N ARG A 42 8.65 -22.23 4.52
CA ARG A 42 9.69 -21.88 3.54
C ARG A 42 9.45 -20.54 2.85
N ARG A 43 8.20 -20.08 2.78
CA ARG A 43 7.85 -18.81 2.11
C ARG A 43 8.06 -17.59 3.00
N SER A 44 8.00 -17.74 4.33
CA SER A 44 8.21 -16.63 5.27
C SER A 44 9.55 -15.94 5.10
N TRP A 45 10.63 -16.70 4.88
CA TRP A 45 11.95 -16.12 4.59
C TRP A 45 11.98 -15.37 3.26
N THR A 46 11.37 -15.92 2.21
CA THR A 46 11.23 -15.25 0.92
C THR A 46 10.46 -13.94 1.07
N PHE A 47 9.40 -13.94 1.87
CA PHE A 47 8.56 -12.79 2.16
C PHE A 47 9.32 -11.67 2.88
N ILE A 48 10.08 -12.01 3.92
CA ILE A 48 10.94 -11.05 4.62
C ILE A 48 11.97 -10.46 3.65
N PHE A 49 12.64 -11.30 2.85
CA PHE A 49 13.61 -10.85 1.87
C PHE A 49 13.00 -9.86 0.86
N VAL A 50 11.81 -10.17 0.32
CA VAL A 50 11.10 -9.27 -0.61
C VAL A 50 10.78 -7.94 0.06
N VAL A 51 10.29 -7.92 1.30
CA VAL A 51 9.99 -6.66 2.02
C VAL A 51 11.24 -5.79 2.14
N TRP A 52 12.36 -6.38 2.58
CA TRP A 52 13.61 -5.63 2.72
C TRP A 52 14.10 -5.07 1.38
N VAL A 53 14.10 -5.89 0.32
CA VAL A 53 14.51 -5.46 -1.02
C VAL A 53 13.63 -4.30 -1.52
N VAL A 54 12.30 -4.40 -1.36
CA VAL A 54 11.37 -3.34 -1.79
C VAL A 54 11.55 -2.08 -0.95
N SER A 55 11.75 -2.19 0.37
CA SER A 55 12.01 -1.05 1.25
C SER A 55 13.32 -0.33 0.91
N PHE A 56 14.40 -1.08 0.65
CA PHE A 56 15.66 -0.49 0.20
C PHE A 56 15.53 0.13 -1.19
N ALA A 57 14.85 -0.54 -2.13
CA ALA A 57 14.59 0.00 -3.45
C ALA A 57 13.75 1.29 -3.40
N ALA A 58 12.78 1.37 -2.50
CA ALA A 58 12.00 2.58 -2.27
C ALA A 58 12.88 3.72 -1.72
N ALA A 59 13.80 3.44 -0.80
CA ALA A 59 14.66 4.46 -0.21
C ALA A 59 15.89 4.83 -1.04
N ALA A 60 16.32 3.98 -1.97
CA ALA A 60 17.54 4.19 -2.75
C ALA A 60 17.48 5.49 -3.59
N PRO A 61 16.43 5.78 -4.39
CA PRO A 61 16.34 7.05 -5.13
C PRO A 61 16.34 8.27 -4.20
N LEU A 62 15.69 8.18 -3.04
CA LEU A 62 15.69 9.26 -2.05
C LEU A 62 17.11 9.53 -1.52
N LEU A 63 17.94 8.50 -1.31
CA LEU A 63 19.33 8.66 -0.89
C LEU A 63 20.19 9.35 -1.96
N PHE A 64 19.97 9.04 -3.24
CA PHE A 64 20.73 9.65 -4.32
C PHE A 64 20.27 11.09 -4.64
N TYR A 65 18.97 11.33 -4.64
CA TYR A 65 18.40 12.62 -5.05
C TYR A 65 18.23 13.59 -3.88
N ARG A 66 18.24 13.17 -2.61
CA ARG A 66 18.26 14.11 -1.47
C ARG A 66 19.69 14.55 -1.18
N LYS A 67 19.91 15.86 -1.23
CA LYS A 67 21.19 16.48 -0.91
C LYS A 67 21.02 17.51 0.20
N GLN A 68 22.09 17.67 0.98
CA GLN A 68 22.15 18.73 1.96
C GLN A 68 22.49 20.04 1.24
N PHE A 69 21.63 21.03 1.40
CA PHE A 69 21.85 22.37 0.89
C PHE A 69 22.16 23.30 2.05
N VAL A 70 23.08 24.22 1.81
CA VAL A 70 23.46 25.25 2.78
C VAL A 70 23.09 26.58 2.17
N ARG A 71 22.23 27.33 2.84
CA ARG A 71 21.93 28.72 2.50
C ARG A 71 22.58 29.62 3.56
N ALA A 72 23.53 30.43 3.13
CA ALA A 72 24.10 31.48 3.97
C ALA A 72 23.18 32.71 3.92
N TRP A 73 22.54 33.02 5.04
CA TRP A 73 21.87 34.29 5.26
C TRP A 73 22.86 35.29 5.87
N LEU A 74 22.52 36.58 5.86
CA LEU A 74 23.39 37.65 6.36
C LEU A 74 23.82 37.44 7.83
N ASN A 75 22.97 36.81 8.65
CA ASN A 75 23.17 36.64 10.10
C ASN A 75 23.28 35.17 10.56
N HIS A 76 23.02 34.18 9.70
CA HIS A 76 23.09 32.76 10.08
C HIS A 76 23.21 31.85 8.85
N THR A 77 23.78 30.67 9.03
CA THR A 77 23.80 29.61 8.00
C THR A 77 22.68 28.61 8.28
N GLU A 78 21.75 28.49 7.35
CA GLU A 78 20.69 27.49 7.40
C GLU A 78 21.09 26.26 6.57
N VAL A 79 20.99 25.09 7.19
CA VAL A 79 21.28 23.80 6.55
C VAL A 79 19.98 23.02 6.44
N TRP A 80 19.51 22.80 5.22
CA TRP A 80 18.29 22.01 4.97
C TRP A 80 18.56 20.80 4.08
N CYS A 81 17.66 19.84 4.14
CA CYS A 81 17.67 18.68 3.25
C CYS A 81 16.67 18.91 2.12
N GLY A 82 17.16 19.04 0.89
CA GLY A 82 16.33 19.27 -0.29
C GLY A 82 16.43 18.10 -1.27
N GLU A 83 15.48 18.03 -2.18
CA GLU A 83 15.53 17.09 -3.30
C GLU A 83 16.15 17.75 -4.54
N SER A 84 17.03 17.03 -5.23
CA SER A 84 17.74 17.44 -6.43
C SER A 84 17.43 16.49 -7.59
N TRP A 85 16.16 16.47 -8.00
CA TRP A 85 15.72 15.65 -9.13
C TRP A 85 16.13 16.31 -10.46
N PRO A 86 16.53 15.52 -11.48
CA PRO A 86 16.77 16.04 -12.81
C PRO A 86 15.46 16.59 -13.38
N TYR A 87 15.52 17.82 -13.89
CA TYR A 87 14.40 18.47 -14.56
C TYR A 87 14.71 18.61 -16.05
N VAL A 88 13.65 18.63 -16.85
CA VAL A 88 13.72 18.93 -18.28
C VAL A 88 12.95 20.22 -18.51
N GLU A 89 13.59 21.19 -19.14
CA GLU A 89 12.92 22.42 -19.59
C GLU A 89 12.35 22.15 -20.97
N ILE A 90 11.03 22.24 -21.09
CA ILE A 90 10.31 22.11 -22.36
C ILE A 90 9.83 23.51 -22.73
N LEU A 91 10.27 24.00 -23.89
CA LEU A 91 9.79 25.25 -24.46
C LEU A 91 8.54 24.95 -25.28
N ASP A 92 7.38 25.48 -24.87
CA ASP A 92 6.16 25.36 -25.66
C ASP A 92 6.16 26.42 -26.78
N PRO A 93 6.30 26.02 -28.06
CA PRO A 93 6.41 26.96 -29.18
C PRO A 93 5.11 27.74 -29.44
N SER A 94 3.97 27.28 -28.91
CA SER A 94 2.68 27.97 -29.01
C SER A 94 2.49 29.09 -27.99
N THR A 95 3.15 29.00 -26.83
CA THR A 95 2.87 29.85 -25.67
C THR A 95 4.10 30.69 -25.29
N ASN A 96 5.28 30.43 -25.88
CA ASN A 96 6.57 31.04 -25.50
C ASN A 96 6.83 30.94 -23.98
N GLN A 97 6.33 29.89 -23.35
CA GLN A 97 6.53 29.61 -21.94
C GLN A 97 7.46 28.40 -21.80
N THR A 98 8.42 28.51 -20.89
CA THR A 98 9.32 27.41 -20.54
C THR A 98 8.74 26.70 -19.32
N THR A 99 8.32 25.45 -19.48
CA THR A 99 7.81 24.63 -18.38
C THR A 99 8.90 23.67 -17.91
N THR A 100 9.19 23.69 -16.61
CA THR A 100 10.11 22.74 -15.98
C THR A 100 9.36 21.48 -15.55
N GLU A 101 9.64 20.35 -16.21
CA GLU A 101 9.05 19.06 -15.87
C GLU A 101 10.03 18.15 -15.10
N PHE A 102 9.54 17.52 -14.03
CA PHE A 102 10.30 16.56 -13.22
C PHE A 102 9.80 15.13 -13.45
N ARG A 103 9.91 14.62 -14.69
CA ARG A 103 9.34 13.33 -15.11
C ARG A 103 9.76 12.16 -14.20
N SER A 104 11.05 12.07 -13.85
CA SER A 104 11.58 11.01 -12.98
C SER A 104 11.01 11.07 -11.56
N LYS A 105 10.81 12.28 -11.02
CA LYS A 105 10.19 12.49 -9.70
C LYS A 105 8.75 11.97 -9.72
N THR A 106 7.97 12.36 -10.73
CA THR A 106 6.57 11.95 -10.86
C THR A 106 6.44 10.44 -10.95
N ILE A 107 7.20 9.78 -11.83
CA ILE A 107 7.15 8.32 -11.99
C ILE A 107 7.49 7.62 -10.67
N TYR A 108 8.55 8.07 -10.00
CA TYR A 108 8.97 7.50 -8.72
C TYR A 108 7.89 7.62 -7.64
N TYR A 109 7.33 8.82 -7.42
CA TYR A 109 6.32 9.03 -6.38
C TYR A 109 4.99 8.35 -6.71
N VAL A 110 4.61 8.26 -7.99
CA VAL A 110 3.44 7.50 -8.42
C VAL A 110 3.63 6.01 -8.11
N LEU A 111 4.75 5.41 -8.52
CA LEU A 111 5.06 4.00 -8.21
C LEU A 111 5.11 3.75 -6.70
N LEU A 112 5.75 4.64 -5.95
CA LEU A 112 5.83 4.54 -4.50
C LEU A 112 4.45 4.60 -3.85
N SER A 113 3.58 5.49 -4.32
CA SER A 113 2.18 5.58 -3.87
C SER A 113 1.41 4.29 -4.18
N PHE A 114 1.54 3.74 -5.39
CA PHE A 114 0.90 2.46 -5.73
C PHE A 114 1.36 1.32 -4.81
N ILE A 115 2.66 1.21 -4.56
CA ILE A 115 3.24 0.12 -3.76
C ILE A 115 2.95 0.28 -2.27
N LEU A 116 3.04 1.50 -1.71
CA LEU A 116 2.95 1.74 -0.27
C LEU A 116 1.57 2.19 0.21
N TYR A 117 0.65 2.53 -0.69
CA TYR A 117 -0.69 2.97 -0.32
C TYR A 117 -1.78 2.09 -0.97
N TRP A 118 -1.83 2.05 -2.30
CA TRP A 118 -2.93 1.38 -3.01
C TRP A 118 -2.93 -0.14 -2.80
N ILE A 119 -1.79 -0.81 -2.99
CA ILE A 119 -1.68 -2.27 -2.76
C ILE A 119 -2.03 -2.62 -1.30
N PRO A 120 -1.44 -1.99 -0.27
CA PRO A 120 -1.81 -2.21 1.13
C PRO A 120 -3.30 -2.03 1.41
N MET A 121 -3.91 -0.97 0.89
CA MET A 121 -5.34 -0.69 1.09
C MET A 121 -6.23 -1.80 0.51
N VAL A 122 -5.96 -2.26 -0.71
CA VAL A 122 -6.71 -3.35 -1.35
C VAL A 122 -6.53 -4.67 -0.59
N VAL A 123 -5.31 -5.00 -0.19
CA VAL A 123 -5.04 -6.24 0.54
C VAL A 123 -5.73 -6.24 1.90
N LEU A 124 -5.60 -5.15 2.67
CA LEU A 124 -6.20 -5.03 3.99
C LEU A 124 -7.73 -5.09 3.89
N SER A 125 -8.33 -4.36 2.95
CA SER A 125 -9.79 -4.40 2.76
C SER A 125 -10.28 -5.80 2.39
N LEU A 126 -9.60 -6.52 1.49
CA LEU A 126 -9.91 -7.93 1.18
C LEU A 126 -9.77 -8.84 2.40
N ALA A 127 -8.67 -8.72 3.15
CA ALA A 127 -8.42 -9.53 4.34
C ALA A 127 -9.49 -9.29 5.42
N TYR A 128 -9.79 -8.04 5.75
CA TYR A 128 -10.79 -7.68 6.76
C TYR A 128 -12.20 -8.07 6.32
N THR A 129 -12.56 -7.89 5.05
CA THR A 129 -13.87 -8.32 4.54
C THR A 129 -14.04 -9.84 4.61
N ALA A 130 -12.99 -10.62 4.31
CA ALA A 130 -12.99 -12.07 4.46
C ALA A 130 -13.17 -12.50 5.94
N ILE A 131 -12.47 -11.84 6.87
CA ILE A 131 -12.59 -12.09 8.32
C ILE A 131 -14.02 -11.82 8.80
N VAL A 132 -14.59 -10.66 8.46
CA VAL A 132 -15.97 -10.30 8.80
C VAL A 132 -16.96 -11.31 8.22
N TYR A 133 -16.73 -11.74 6.98
CA TYR A 133 -17.57 -12.74 6.32
C TYR A 133 -17.55 -14.08 7.06
N LYS A 134 -16.36 -14.58 7.40
CA LYS A 134 -16.15 -15.83 8.16
C LYS A 134 -16.77 -15.77 9.55
N LEU A 135 -16.53 -14.69 10.29
CA LEU A 135 -17.07 -14.51 11.64
C LEU A 135 -18.60 -14.55 11.63
N TRP A 136 -19.22 -13.90 10.65
CA TRP A 136 -20.67 -13.93 10.51
C TRP A 136 -21.24 -15.27 10.03
N MET A 137 -20.50 -16.04 9.22
CA MET A 137 -20.91 -17.41 8.88
C MET A 137 -20.82 -18.34 10.09
N HIS A 138 -19.84 -18.13 10.97
CA HIS A 138 -19.68 -18.91 12.19
C HIS A 138 -20.69 -18.53 13.28
N LYS A 139 -21.28 -17.32 13.23
CA LYS A 139 -22.36 -16.87 14.12
C LYS A 139 -23.76 -17.34 13.71
N THR A 140 -23.86 -18.28 12.77
CA THR A 140 -25.12 -19.01 12.49
C THR A 140 -25.08 -20.51 12.86
N PRO A 141 -24.86 -20.89 14.13
CA PRO A 141 -25.37 -22.15 14.67
C PRO A 141 -26.65 -21.83 15.44
N GLY A 142 -27.78 -21.91 14.75
CA GLY A 142 -29.07 -21.57 15.32
C GLY A 142 -30.18 -21.91 14.35
N GLU A 143 -30.69 -23.13 14.50
CA GLU A 143 -32.03 -23.61 14.14
C GLU A 143 -32.10 -24.58 12.95
N GLY A 144 -32.29 -25.84 13.36
CA GLY A 144 -32.25 -27.04 12.57
C GLY A 144 -33.28 -27.14 11.45
N MET A 145 -32.98 -28.12 10.58
CA MET A 145 -33.92 -28.98 9.86
C MET A 145 -35.26 -28.38 9.39
N VAL A 146 -35.30 -27.28 8.62
CA VAL A 146 -36.36 -27.06 7.61
C VAL A 146 -35.83 -26.18 6.46
N GLU A 147 -35.70 -26.76 5.27
CA GLU A 147 -35.39 -26.03 4.03
C GLU A 147 -36.62 -25.25 3.54
N ALA A 148 -36.81 -24.02 4.02
CA ALA A 148 -37.82 -23.11 3.48
C ALA A 148 -37.24 -22.17 2.39
N PRO A 149 -37.96 -21.91 1.27
CA PRO A 149 -37.51 -21.00 0.19
C PRO A 149 -37.25 -19.56 0.66
N VAL A 150 -37.83 -19.17 1.80
CA VAL A 150 -37.61 -17.90 2.48
C VAL A 150 -36.16 -17.77 2.99
N ARG A 151 -35.55 -18.84 3.53
CA ARG A 151 -34.15 -18.82 4.00
C ARG A 151 -33.16 -18.63 2.86
N VAL A 152 -33.43 -19.22 1.69
CA VAL A 152 -32.60 -19.04 0.48
C VAL A 152 -32.64 -17.59 -0.01
N ARG A 153 -33.82 -16.95 0.00
CA ARG A 153 -33.98 -15.53 -0.34
C ARG A 153 -33.26 -14.61 0.63
N VAL A 154 -33.34 -14.87 1.94
CA VAL A 154 -32.63 -14.07 2.96
C VAL A 154 -31.11 -14.24 2.82
N LYS A 155 -30.61 -15.48 2.66
CA LYS A 155 -29.18 -15.74 2.39
C LYS A 155 -28.69 -15.01 1.13
N ARG A 156 -29.46 -15.02 0.04
CA ARG A 156 -29.16 -14.24 -1.18
C ARG A 156 -29.13 -12.74 -0.92
N LYS A 157 -30.15 -12.19 -0.23
CA LYS A 157 -30.22 -10.75 0.07
C LYS A 157 -29.03 -10.29 0.94
N VAL A 158 -28.65 -11.06 1.95
CA VAL A 158 -27.49 -10.78 2.80
C VAL A 158 -26.20 -10.83 1.99
N CYS A 159 -26.02 -11.85 1.14
CA CYS A 159 -24.84 -11.96 0.28
C CYS A 159 -24.77 -10.82 -0.75
N LYS A 160 -25.92 -10.42 -1.33
CA LYS A 160 -26.03 -9.32 -2.29
C LYS A 160 -25.71 -7.98 -1.63
N ARG A 161 -26.21 -7.73 -0.41
CA ARG A 161 -25.91 -6.52 0.37
C ARG A 161 -24.45 -6.44 0.78
N ARG A 162 -23.83 -7.57 1.13
CA ARG A 162 -22.38 -7.65 1.42
C ARG A 162 -21.52 -7.36 0.21
N LYS A 163 -21.82 -7.98 -0.94
CA LYS A 163 -21.14 -7.66 -2.21
C LYS A 163 -21.29 -6.18 -2.56
N HIS A 164 -22.46 -5.59 -2.30
CA HIS A 164 -22.69 -4.16 -2.51
C HIS A 164 -21.79 -3.29 -1.61
N VAL A 165 -21.74 -3.55 -0.30
CA VAL A 165 -20.89 -2.79 0.64
C VAL A 165 -19.41 -2.87 0.24
N VAL A 166 -18.96 -4.07 -0.13
CA VAL A 166 -17.59 -4.30 -0.60
C VAL A 166 -17.33 -3.56 -1.92
N MET A 167 -18.25 -3.63 -2.88
CA MET A 167 -18.14 -2.93 -4.16
C MET A 167 -18.19 -1.41 -4.00
N THR A 168 -19.01 -0.86 -3.09
CA THR A 168 -18.99 0.57 -2.78
C THR A 168 -17.69 0.99 -2.13
N LEU A 169 -17.13 0.20 -1.21
CA LEU A 169 -15.83 0.49 -0.61
C LEU A 169 -14.71 0.53 -1.67
N TYR A 170 -14.74 -0.36 -2.67
CA TYR A 170 -13.81 -0.32 -3.81
C TYR A 170 -14.12 0.75 -4.85
N ALA A 171 -15.34 1.29 -4.89
CA ALA A 171 -15.70 2.38 -5.80
C ALA A 171 -15.33 3.76 -5.24
N PHE A 172 -15.15 3.86 -3.90
CA PHE A 172 -14.70 5.07 -3.21
C PHE A 172 -13.19 5.11 -2.94
N MET A 173 -12.49 3.99 -3.12
CA MET A 173 -11.03 3.93 -3.25
C MET A 173 -10.66 4.32 -4.67
#